data_AF-A0A9D4LUT0-F1
#
_entry.id   AF-A0A9D4LUT0-F1
#
_cell.length_a   1.000
_cell.length_b   1.000
_cell.length_c   1.000
_cell.angle_alpha   90.00
_cell.angle_beta   90.00
_cell.angle_gamma   90.00
#
_symmetry.space_group_name_H-M   'P 1'
#
loop_
_entity.id
_entity.type
_entity.pdbx_description
1 polymer ?
#
loop_
_entity_poly.entity_id
_entity_poly.type
_entity_poly.pdbx_seq_one_letter_code
_entity_poly.pdbx_strand_id
1 'polypeptide(L)'
;MVQNQSCVKIMVGETALEGSLVKADEFQNYVLNFLQHYCVLLNLKDTIREGDIFRLNNILKLATPFFFNHSPMSECIDYVLKTEIIMPLKLGMQVRTSSFVNLKGRQAKNKAADMEKENQVKEIKDFIRGLGSNKTEQAIVKVTAAAPVIKEIVNKLDCLYRQDISA
;
A
#
# COMPACT_ATOMS: atom_id res chain seq x y z
N MET A 1 8.18 -0.35 26.74
CA MET A 1 7.02 -1.23 26.48
C MET A 1 5.92 -0.98 27.51
N VAL A 2 5.42 0.25 27.59
CA VAL A 2 4.31 0.65 28.46
C VAL A 2 3.50 1.65 27.64
N GLN A 3 2.17 1.49 27.58
CA GLN A 3 1.12 2.41 27.06
C GLN A 3 0.08 1.85 26.06
N ASN A 4 -0.10 0.54 25.89
CA ASN A 4 -1.18 0.00 25.03
C ASN A 4 -2.47 -0.43 25.78
N GLN A 5 -2.75 0.09 26.98
CA GLN A 5 -3.97 -0.23 27.72
C GLN A 5 -5.08 0.82 27.62
N SER A 6 -4.82 2.01 27.09
CA SER A 6 -5.79 3.12 27.09
C SER A 6 -6.74 3.15 25.89
N CYS A 7 -6.40 2.54 24.75
CA CYS A 7 -7.18 2.72 23.51
C CYS A 7 -8.33 1.72 23.29
N VAL A 8 -8.42 0.61 24.03
CA VAL A 8 -9.51 -0.38 23.83
C VAL A 8 -10.78 -0.01 24.59
N LYS A 9 -10.72 0.94 25.53
CA LYS A 9 -11.84 1.32 26.40
C LYS A 9 -12.98 2.09 25.73
N ILE A 10 -12.86 2.47 24.45
CA ILE A 10 -13.79 3.42 23.80
C ILE A 10 -14.86 2.72 22.93
N MET A 11 -14.75 1.42 22.61
CA MET A 11 -15.67 0.77 21.66
C MET A 11 -16.66 -0.25 22.24
N VAL A 12 -16.70 -0.45 23.56
CA VAL A 12 -17.74 -1.29 24.18
C VAL A 12 -18.68 -0.37 24.93
N GLY A 13 -19.89 -0.23 24.38
CA GLY A 13 -20.92 0.65 24.88
C GLY A 13 -21.20 0.47 26.37
N GLU A 14 -21.61 1.58 26.98
CA GLU A 14 -22.15 1.64 28.33
C GLU A 14 -23.30 0.65 28.52
N THR A 15 -23.00 -0.50 29.12
CA THR A 15 -23.97 -1.24 29.92
C THR A 15 -23.30 -1.60 31.24
N ALA A 16 -23.75 -0.94 32.29
CA ALA A 16 -23.38 -1.23 33.66
C ALA A 16 -23.88 -2.62 34.11
N LEU A 17 -23.24 -3.10 35.18
CA LEU A 17 -23.63 -4.14 36.14
C LEU A 17 -22.92 -5.51 36.09
N GLU A 18 -22.52 -5.86 37.31
CA GLU A 18 -22.11 -7.16 37.86
C GLU A 18 -20.62 -7.50 37.86
N GLY A 19 -20.05 -7.25 39.06
CA GLY A 19 -18.78 -7.77 39.48
C GLY A 19 -18.75 -9.29 39.44
N SER A 20 -17.95 -9.80 38.53
CA SER A 20 -17.04 -10.90 38.80
C SER A 20 -15.75 -10.54 38.09
N LEU A 21 -14.65 -10.47 38.83
CA LEU A 21 -13.31 -10.43 38.24
C LEU A 21 -13.05 -11.82 37.66
N VAL A 22 -13.74 -12.17 36.58
CA VAL A 22 -13.30 -13.22 35.66
C VAL A 22 -11.91 -12.75 35.25
N LYS A 23 -10.88 -13.49 35.65
CA LYS A 23 -9.54 -13.32 35.06
C LYS A 23 -9.76 -13.42 33.56
N ALA A 24 -9.82 -12.27 32.89
CA ALA A 24 -9.99 -12.24 31.46
C ALA A 24 -8.84 -13.08 30.89
N ASP A 25 -9.14 -14.08 30.07
CA ASP A 25 -8.11 -14.90 29.44
C ASP A 25 -7.26 -13.99 28.55
N GLU A 26 -6.19 -13.44 29.13
CA GLU A 26 -5.31 -12.46 28.49
C GLU A 26 -4.72 -13.03 27.20
N PHE A 27 -4.48 -14.35 27.19
CA PHE A 27 -4.04 -15.08 26.01
C PHE A 27 -5.10 -15.12 24.90
N GLN A 28 -6.36 -15.45 25.23
CA GLN A 28 -7.44 -15.47 24.23
C GLN A 28 -7.68 -14.07 23.67
N ASN A 29 -7.71 -13.04 24.53
CA ASN A 29 -7.84 -11.66 24.10
C ASN A 29 -6.68 -11.20 23.22
N TYR A 30 -5.45 -11.61 23.52
CA TYR A 30 -4.30 -11.33 22.69
C TYR A 30 -4.42 -11.98 21.31
N VAL A 31 -4.79 -13.27 21.25
CA VAL A 31 -4.96 -14.01 19.99
C VAL A 31 -6.09 -13.41 19.15
N LEU A 32 -7.22 -13.07 19.75
CA LEU A 32 -8.34 -12.43 19.07
C LEU A 32 -7.95 -11.05 18.51
N ASN A 33 -7.25 -10.24 19.30
CA ASN A 33 -6.70 -8.98 18.81
C ASN A 33 -5.75 -9.21 17.64
N PHE A 34 -4.79 -10.13 17.75
CA PHE A 34 -3.86 -10.43 16.66
C PHE A 34 -4.58 -10.84 15.36
N LEU A 35 -5.59 -11.72 15.46
CA LEU A 35 -6.41 -12.12 14.32
C LEU A 35 -7.17 -10.94 13.71
N GLN A 36 -7.73 -10.06 14.53
CA GLN A 36 -8.39 -8.85 14.06
C GLN A 36 -7.44 -7.94 13.26
N HIS A 37 -6.20 -7.76 13.74
CA HIS A 37 -5.19 -6.99 13.02
C HIS A 37 -4.82 -7.64 11.68
N TYR A 38 -4.68 -8.97 11.67
CA TYR A 38 -4.40 -9.73 10.46
C TYR A 38 -5.50 -9.57 9.41
N CYS A 39 -6.78 -9.63 9.82
CA CYS A 39 -7.92 -9.40 8.93
C CYS A 39 -7.90 -7.99 8.32
N VAL A 40 -7.52 -6.95 9.08
CA VAL A 40 -7.38 -5.58 8.55
C VAL A 40 -6.32 -5.51 7.46
N LEU A 41 -5.18 -6.19 7.63
CA LEU A 41 -4.11 -6.24 6.64
C LEU A 41 -4.52 -6.98 5.36
N LEU A 42 -5.28 -8.08 5.48
CA LEU A 42 -5.85 -8.78 4.33
C LEU A 42 -6.81 -7.88 3.54
N ASN A 43 -7.72 -7.21 4.26
CA ASN A 43 -8.65 -6.26 3.64
C ASN A 43 -7.92 -5.11 2.95
N LEU A 44 -6.83 -4.59 3.55
CA LEU A 44 -6.00 -3.57 2.91
C LEU A 44 -5.39 -4.07 1.61
N LYS A 45 -4.81 -5.29 1.61
CA LYS A 45 -4.21 -5.91 0.43
C LYS A 45 -5.22 -6.12 -0.70
N ASP A 46 -6.41 -6.61 -0.37
CA ASP A 46 -7.46 -6.83 -1.37
C ASP A 46 -8.02 -5.51 -1.90
N THR A 47 -8.15 -4.50 -1.03
CA THR A 47 -8.54 -3.15 -1.45
C THR A 47 -7.55 -2.52 -2.42
N ILE A 48 -6.24 -2.69 -2.17
CA ILE A 48 -5.19 -2.23 -3.08
C ILE A 48 -5.31 -2.93 -4.44
N ARG A 49 -5.61 -4.24 -4.45
CA ARG A 49 -5.77 -5.02 -5.69
C ARG A 49 -6.97 -4.57 -6.49
N GLU A 50 -8.10 -4.35 -5.83
CA GLU A 50 -9.34 -3.87 -6.45
C GLU A 50 -9.25 -2.40 -6.90
N GLY A 51 -8.46 -1.59 -6.20
CA GLY A 51 -8.32 -0.16 -6.47
C GLY A 51 -9.49 0.67 -5.93
N ASP A 52 -10.20 0.18 -4.90
CA ASP A 52 -11.30 0.91 -4.28
C ASP A 52 -10.77 2.00 -3.33
N ILE A 53 -10.87 3.23 -3.82
CA ILE A 53 -10.41 4.45 -3.15
C ILE A 53 -11.16 4.72 -1.84
N PHE A 54 -12.47 4.50 -1.81
CA PHE A 54 -13.28 4.85 -0.65
C PHE A 54 -13.08 3.82 0.46
N ARG A 55 -13.03 2.53 0.08
CA ARG A 55 -12.73 1.46 1.01
C ARG A 55 -11.33 1.58 1.59
N LEU A 56 -10.35 2.01 0.78
CA LEU A 56 -8.98 2.26 1.26
C LEU A 56 -9.00 3.28 2.41
N ASN A 57 -9.70 4.41 2.21
CA ASN A 57 -9.69 5.48 3.21
C ASN A 57 -10.32 5.03 4.54
N ASN A 58 -11.40 4.25 4.48
CA ASN A 58 -12.01 3.67 5.68
C ASN A 58 -11.07 2.68 6.39
N ILE A 59 -10.39 1.83 5.64
CA ILE A 59 -9.43 0.86 6.20
C ILE A 59 -8.23 1.59 6.81
N LEU A 60 -7.72 2.66 6.20
CA LEU A 60 -6.61 3.45 6.75
C LEU A 60 -6.99 4.11 8.08
N LYS A 61 -8.21 4.63 8.21
CA LYS A 61 -8.74 5.13 9.49
C LYS A 61 -8.79 4.04 10.56
N LEU A 62 -9.25 2.84 10.19
CA LEU A 62 -9.31 1.69 11.11
C LEU A 62 -7.92 1.16 11.47
N ALA A 63 -6.96 1.20 10.55
CA ALA A 63 -5.59 0.73 10.75
C ALA A 63 -4.75 1.69 11.61
N THR A 64 -5.06 2.99 11.57
CA THR A 64 -4.33 4.04 12.28
C THR A 64 -4.09 3.77 13.78
N PRO A 65 -5.11 3.48 14.62
CA PRO A 65 -4.90 3.26 16.05
C PRO A 65 -4.07 2.02 16.36
N PHE A 66 -4.11 0.99 15.50
CA PHE A 66 -3.39 -0.25 15.72
C PHE A 66 -1.88 -0.13 15.52
N PHE A 67 -1.46 0.77 14.63
CA PHE A 67 -0.05 0.92 14.24
C PHE A 67 0.53 2.29 14.61
N PHE A 68 -0.14 3.04 15.49
CA PHE A 68 0.26 4.40 15.90
C PHE A 68 1.71 4.47 16.43
N ASN A 69 2.20 3.41 17.07
CA ASN A 69 3.57 3.34 17.60
C ASN A 69 4.65 3.07 16.54
N HIS A 70 4.29 2.88 15.27
CA HIS A 70 5.22 2.63 14.19
C HIS A 70 5.39 3.88 13.30
N SER A 71 6.65 4.29 13.11
CA SER A 71 7.07 5.47 12.33
C SER A 71 6.38 5.67 10.97
N PRO A 72 6.11 4.65 10.14
CA PRO A 72 5.49 4.86 8.83
C PRO A 72 3.98 5.13 8.86
N MET A 73 3.29 4.94 10.00
CA MET A 73 1.82 5.10 10.03
C MET A 73 1.36 6.54 10.33
N SER A 74 2.26 7.41 10.79
CA SER A 74 1.99 8.86 10.88
C SER A 74 1.66 9.46 9.51
N GLU A 75 2.29 8.93 8.44
CA GLU A 75 2.04 9.32 7.05
C GLU A 75 0.63 8.92 6.58
N CYS A 76 0.08 7.82 7.10
CA CYS A 76 -1.29 7.41 6.78
C CYS A 76 -2.34 8.36 7.39
N ILE A 77 -2.10 8.86 8.61
CA ILE A 77 -2.96 9.87 9.23
C ILE A 77 -2.93 11.15 8.42
N ASP A 78 -1.73 11.59 8.06
CA ASP A 78 -1.50 12.78 7.25
C ASP A 78 -2.19 12.65 5.88
N TYR A 79 -2.12 11.48 5.24
CA TYR A 79 -2.82 11.20 4.00
C TYR A 79 -4.35 11.31 4.13
N VAL A 80 -4.94 10.68 5.14
CA VAL A 80 -6.40 10.72 5.36
C VAL A 80 -6.84 12.17 5.62
N LEU A 81 -6.13 12.87 6.50
CA LEU A 81 -6.43 14.24 6.90
C LEU A 81 -6.29 15.22 5.72
N LYS A 82 -5.23 15.09 4.91
CA LYS A 82 -5.04 15.90 3.70
C LYS A 82 -6.12 15.65 2.67
N THR A 83 -6.47 14.39 2.40
CA THR A 83 -7.42 14.06 1.32
C THR A 83 -8.87 14.29 1.69
N GLU A 84 -9.25 14.28 2.97
CA GLU A 84 -10.62 14.54 3.43
C GLU A 84 -10.88 15.98 3.84
N ILE A 85 -9.95 16.61 4.57
CA ILE A 85 -10.23 17.85 5.30
C ILE A 85 -9.52 19.05 4.67
N ILE A 86 -8.22 18.91 4.35
CA ILE A 86 -7.41 20.05 3.92
C ILE A 86 -7.62 20.38 2.44
N MET A 87 -7.61 19.36 1.57
CA MET A 87 -7.63 19.59 0.13
C MET A 87 -9.06 19.79 -0.39
N PRO A 88 -9.25 20.62 -1.45
CA PRO A 88 -10.51 20.67 -2.17
C PRO A 88 -10.90 19.30 -2.72
N LEU A 89 -12.19 18.98 -2.75
CA LEU A 89 -12.73 17.68 -3.14
C LEU A 89 -12.11 17.12 -4.43
N LYS A 90 -11.97 17.97 -5.46
CA LYS A 90 -11.38 17.57 -6.75
C LYS A 90 -9.93 17.10 -6.60
N LEU A 91 -9.11 17.84 -5.85
CA LEU A 91 -7.70 17.50 -5.64
C LEU A 91 -7.57 16.25 -4.75
N GLY A 92 -8.37 16.16 -3.69
CA GLY A 92 -8.42 14.97 -2.83
C GLY A 92 -8.75 13.70 -3.62
N MET A 93 -9.76 13.76 -4.51
CA MET A 93 -10.12 12.64 -5.38
C MET A 93 -9.02 12.28 -6.37
N GLN A 94 -8.33 13.27 -6.94
CA GLN A 94 -7.18 13.01 -7.82
C GLN A 94 -6.04 12.31 -7.08
N VAL A 95 -5.66 12.81 -5.90
CA VAL A 95 -4.60 12.21 -5.09
C VAL A 95 -4.93 10.76 -4.73
N ARG A 96 -6.17 10.50 -4.30
CA ARG A 96 -6.60 9.14 -3.98
C ARG A 96 -6.60 8.21 -5.19
N THR A 97 -7.12 8.67 -6.32
CA THR A 97 -7.10 7.89 -7.56
C THR A 97 -5.67 7.61 -8.01
N SER A 98 -4.78 8.59 -7.87
CA SER A 98 -3.36 8.46 -8.22
C SER A 98 -2.55 7.58 -7.27
N SER A 99 -3.14 7.13 -6.15
CA SER A 99 -2.49 6.24 -5.19
C SER A 99 -2.35 4.81 -5.74
N PHE A 100 -3.12 4.47 -6.79
CA PHE A 100 -3.08 3.18 -7.46
C PHE A 100 -2.68 3.30 -8.92
N VAL A 101 -1.99 2.30 -9.44
CA VAL A 101 -1.62 2.19 -10.86
C VAL A 101 -2.00 0.81 -11.38
N ASN A 102 -2.64 0.78 -12.56
CA ASN A 102 -2.94 -0.45 -13.29
C ASN A 102 -2.26 -0.47 -14.64
N LEU A 103 -1.03 -0.97 -14.69
CA LEU A 103 -0.28 -1.07 -15.95
C LEU A 103 -0.88 -2.06 -16.94
N LYS A 104 -1.60 -3.08 -16.46
CA LYS A 104 -2.09 -4.18 -17.30
C LYS A 104 -3.54 -3.98 -17.75
N GLY A 105 -4.24 -2.99 -17.21
CA GLY A 105 -5.66 -2.73 -17.48
C GLY A 105 -6.61 -3.88 -17.09
N ARG A 106 -6.14 -4.88 -16.33
CA ARG A 106 -6.95 -6.03 -15.92
C ARG A 106 -7.61 -5.77 -14.57
N GLN A 107 -8.78 -6.36 -14.35
CA GLN A 107 -9.47 -6.31 -13.07
C GLN A 107 -8.60 -6.92 -11.96
N ALA A 108 -8.65 -6.33 -10.77
CA ALA A 108 -7.92 -6.77 -9.57
C ALA A 108 -6.38 -6.85 -9.72
N LYS A 109 -5.79 -6.13 -10.69
CA LYS A 109 -4.33 -6.05 -10.91
C LYS A 109 -3.73 -4.68 -10.62
N ASN A 110 -4.41 -3.89 -9.79
CA ASN A 110 -3.87 -2.62 -9.32
C ASN A 110 -2.67 -2.86 -8.39
N LYS A 111 -1.74 -1.93 -8.41
CA LYS A 111 -0.60 -1.84 -7.49
C LYS A 111 -0.58 -0.47 -6.85
N ALA A 112 0.02 -0.36 -5.67
CA ALA A 112 0.34 0.93 -5.08
C ALA A 112 1.29 1.71 -6.01
N ALA A 113 1.00 3.00 -6.22
CA ALA A 113 1.79 3.86 -7.11
C ALA A 113 3.25 3.97 -6.66
N ASP A 114 3.47 4.01 -5.35
CA ASP A 114 4.80 4.08 -4.76
C ASP A 114 5.65 2.84 -5.10
N MET A 115 5.09 1.65 -4.89
CA MET A 115 5.72 0.38 -5.26
C MET A 115 6.07 0.33 -6.76
N GLU A 116 5.25 0.90 -7.64
CA GLU A 116 5.55 0.96 -9.06
C GLU A 116 6.71 1.92 -9.36
N LYS A 117 6.78 3.08 -8.69
CA LYS A 117 7.92 3.99 -8.81
C LYS A 117 9.21 3.36 -8.28
N GLU A 118 9.16 2.65 -7.16
CA GLU A 118 10.32 1.91 -6.65
C GLU A 118 10.83 0.87 -7.66
N ASN A 119 9.92 0.14 -8.31
CA ASN A 119 10.28 -0.79 -9.38
C ASN A 119 10.95 -0.07 -10.55
N GLN A 120 10.41 1.06 -11.00
CA GLN A 120 11.01 1.86 -12.08
C GLN A 120 12.41 2.37 -11.71
N VAL A 121 12.60 2.84 -10.48
CA VAL A 121 13.91 3.28 -9.99
C VAL A 121 14.89 2.12 -9.95
N LYS A 122 14.46 0.93 -9.53
CA LYS A 122 15.29 -0.27 -9.50
C LYS A 122 15.72 -0.67 -10.92
N GLU A 123 14.81 -0.67 -11.88
CA GLU A 123 15.10 -0.96 -13.28
C GLU A 123 16.14 0.01 -13.86
N ILE A 124 15.97 1.32 -13.64
CA ILE A 124 16.93 2.34 -14.08
C ILE A 124 18.31 2.09 -13.46
N LYS A 125 18.37 1.75 -12.17
CA LYS A 125 19.64 1.41 -11.50
C LYS A 125 20.30 0.19 -12.13
N ASP A 126 19.54 -0.82 -12.53
CA ASP A 126 20.07 -2.02 -13.17
C ASP A 126 20.61 -1.71 -14.59
N PHE A 127 19.95 -0.84 -15.35
CA PHE A 127 20.49 -0.34 -16.62
C PHE A 127 21.80 0.45 -16.44
N ILE A 128 21.88 1.31 -15.42
CA ILE A 128 23.11 2.07 -15.10
C ILE A 128 24.24 1.13 -14.66
N ARG A 129 23.92 0.05 -13.94
CA ARG A 129 24.91 -0.98 -13.58
C ARG A 129 25.42 -1.72 -14.83
N GLY A 130 24.55 -2.00 -15.80
CA GLY A 130 24.88 -2.65 -17.07
C GLY A 130 25.89 -1.87 -17.94
N LEU A 131 26.03 -0.56 -17.76
CA LEU A 131 27.02 0.26 -18.47
C LEU A 131 28.49 -0.02 -18.09
N GLY A 132 28.74 -0.74 -16.99
CA GLY A 132 30.09 -1.14 -16.58
C GLY A 132 30.99 0.07 -16.28
N SER A 133 32.13 0.15 -16.95
CA SER A 133 33.11 1.25 -16.83
C SER A 133 32.72 2.51 -17.61
N ASN A 134 31.77 2.42 -18.55
CA ASN A 134 31.33 3.55 -19.39
C ASN A 134 30.22 4.39 -18.71
N LYS A 135 30.42 4.76 -17.44
CA LYS A 135 29.49 5.59 -16.66
C LYS A 135 29.79 7.07 -16.87
N THR A 136 29.69 7.52 -18.12
CA THR A 136 29.70 8.96 -18.42
C THR A 136 28.29 9.53 -18.23
N GLU A 137 28.19 10.80 -17.87
CA GLU A 137 26.90 11.47 -17.70
C GLU A 137 26.03 11.37 -18.96
N GLN A 138 26.64 11.54 -20.13
CA GLN A 138 25.96 11.41 -21.41
C GLN A 138 25.45 9.98 -21.66
N ALA A 139 26.21 8.94 -21.29
CA ALA A 139 25.76 7.56 -21.44
C ALA A 139 24.60 7.25 -20.50
N ILE A 140 24.64 7.76 -19.26
CA ILE A 140 23.57 7.59 -18.27
C ILE A 140 22.27 8.23 -18.81
N VAL A 141 22.31 9.49 -19.26
CA VAL A 141 21.13 10.18 -19.80
C VAL A 141 20.54 9.45 -21.01
N LYS A 142 21.39 8.94 -21.92
CA LYS A 142 20.93 8.18 -23.08
C LYS A 142 20.23 6.88 -22.66
N VAL A 143 20.81 6.15 -21.71
CA VAL A 143 20.25 4.87 -21.24
C VAL A 143 18.97 5.06 -20.44
N THR A 144 18.90 6.07 -19.56
CA THR A 144 17.67 6.36 -18.81
C THR A 144 16.53 6.81 -19.71
N ALA A 145 16.81 7.57 -20.77
CA ALA A 145 15.82 7.94 -21.78
C ALA A 145 15.32 6.74 -22.60
N ALA A 146 16.19 5.76 -22.88
CA ALA A 146 15.85 4.55 -23.63
C ALA A 146 15.12 3.48 -22.79
N ALA A 147 15.35 3.43 -21.48
CA ALA A 147 14.81 2.44 -20.55
C ALA A 147 13.30 2.16 -20.69
N PRO A 148 12.39 3.16 -20.73
CA PRO A 148 10.95 2.89 -20.86
C PRO A 148 10.59 2.24 -22.20
N VAL A 149 11.26 2.64 -23.29
CA VAL A 149 11.01 2.10 -24.63
C VAL A 149 11.48 0.65 -24.73
N ILE A 150 12.66 0.35 -24.18
CA ILE A 150 13.19 -1.03 -24.13
C ILE A 150 12.21 -1.93 -23.39
N LYS A 151 11.69 -1.48 -22.24
CA LYS A 151 10.69 -2.23 -21.46
C LYS A 151 9.41 -2.49 -22.25
N GLU A 152 8.92 -1.51 -22.99
CA GLU A 152 7.73 -1.67 -23.82
C GLU A 152 7.93 -2.71 -24.93
N ILE A 153 9.10 -2.68 -25.59
CA ILE A 153 9.46 -3.64 -26.63
C ILE A 153 9.53 -5.06 -26.06
N VAL A 154 10.23 -5.25 -24.93
CA VAL A 154 10.34 -6.56 -24.26
C VAL A 154 8.97 -7.10 -23.86
N ASN A 155 8.12 -6.26 -23.27
CA ASN A 155 6.76 -6.67 -22.91
C ASN A 155 5.92 -7.08 -24.12
N LYS A 156 6.05 -6.39 -25.26
CA LYS A 156 5.34 -6.75 -26.50
C LYS A 156 5.83 -8.07 -27.06
N LEU A 157 7.15 -8.28 -27.10
CA LEU A 157 7.76 -9.53 -27.54
C LEU A 157 7.30 -10.70 -26.66
N ASP A 158 7.34 -10.56 -25.34
CA ASP A 158 6.85 -11.59 -24.40
C ASP A 158 5.37 -11.93 -24.61
N CYS A 159 4.55 -10.95 -24.98
CA CYS A 159 3.14 -11.18 -25.31
C CYS A 159 2.97 -11.99 -26.60
N LEU A 160 3.75 -11.68 -27.64
CA LEU A 160 3.72 -12.39 -28.92
C LEU A 160 4.15 -13.85 -28.76
N TYR A 161 5.30 -14.10 -28.14
CA TYR A 161 5.79 -15.47 -27.92
C TYR A 161 4.84 -16.33 -27.08
N ARG A 162 4.08 -15.75 -26.14
CA ARG A 162 3.08 -16.50 -25.37
C ARG A 162 1.87 -16.93 -26.19
N GLN A 163 1.51 -16.18 -27.23
CA GLN A 163 0.39 -16.54 -28.10
C GLN A 163 0.78 -17.73 -28.98
N ASP A 164 2.00 -17.74 -29.52
CA ASP A 164 2.51 -18.81 -30.39
C ASP A 164 2.69 -20.16 -29.68
N ILE A 165 2.84 -20.19 -28.35
CA ILE A 165 2.96 -21.43 -27.55
C ILE A 165 1.59 -22.01 -27.16
N SER A 166 0.51 -21.23 -27.32
CA SER A 166 -0.85 -21.63 -26.94
C SER A 166 -1.78 -21.90 -28.13
N ALA A 167 -1.23 -21.89 -29.36
CA ALA A 167 -1.85 -22.34 -30.60
C ALA A 167 -1.25 -23.69 -31.02
#